data_AF-A0A3C0ZWA3-F1
#
_entry.id   AF-A0A3C0ZWA3-F1
#
_cell.length_a   1.000
_cell.length_b   1.000
_cell.length_c   1.000
_cell.angle_alpha   90.00
_cell.angle_beta   90.00
_cell.angle_gamma   90.00
#
_symmetry.space_group_name_H-M   'P 1'
#
loop_
_entity.id
_entity.type
_entity.pdbx_description
1 polymer ?
#
loop_
_entity_poly.entity_id
_entity_poly.type
_entity_poly.pdbx_seq_one_letter_code
_entity_poly.pdbx_strand_id
1 'polypeptide(L)'
;SVTSFLVMWLLKKTDLFSVIGVSMAGGVFHNLGQLVVAMIAVSGLQLIHYMPVLIISGIAAGVIVGIGGVILIGRIPAKLFM
;
A
#
# COMPACT_ATOMS: atom_id res chain seq x y z
N SER A 1 0.61 -6.75 -3.69
CA SER A 1 1.82 -6.95 -4.52
C SER A 1 3.00 -7.23 -3.61
N VAL A 2 4.03 -7.94 -4.09
CA VAL A 2 5.25 -8.20 -3.30
C VAL A 2 5.88 -6.88 -2.83
N THR A 3 5.90 -5.87 -3.70
CA THR A 3 6.38 -4.51 -3.39
C THR A 3 5.63 -3.88 -2.21
N SER A 4 4.29 -3.93 -2.20
CA SER A 4 3.48 -3.34 -1.13
C SER A 4 3.71 -4.05 0.20
N PHE A 5 3.80 -5.38 0.19
CA PHE A 5 4.06 -6.16 1.40
C PHE A 5 5.40 -5.79 2.04
N LEU A 6 6.46 -5.70 1.24
CA LEU A 6 7.81 -5.37 1.71
C LEU A 6 7.85 -3.97 2.35
N VAL A 7 7.24 -2.97 1.68
CA VAL A 7 7.15 -1.60 2.22
C VAL A 7 6.33 -1.55 3.50
N MET A 8 5.16 -2.19 3.52
CA MET A 8 4.30 -2.20 4.70
C MET A 8 4.99 -2.86 5.89
N TRP A 9 5.71 -3.96 5.67
CA TRP A 9 6.46 -4.65 6.71
C TRP A 9 7.58 -3.78 7.29
N LEU A 10 8.36 -3.10 6.44
CA LEU A 10 9.40 -2.18 6.89
C LEU A 10 8.83 -1.00 7.68
N LEU A 11 7.77 -0.37 7.16
CA LEU A 11 7.12 0.77 7.84
C LEU A 11 6.45 0.36 9.14
N LYS A 12 5.91 -0.85 9.22
CA LYS A 12 5.29 -1.34 10.45
C LYS A 12 6.33 -1.57 11.55
N LYS A 13 7.56 -1.96 11.19
CA LYS A 13 8.65 -2.16 12.15
C LYS A 13 9.20 -0.88 12.77
N THR A 14 8.96 0.29 12.17
CA THR A 14 9.46 1.55 12.73
C THR A 14 8.55 2.09 13.83
N ASP A 15 7.31 1.61 13.94
CA ASP A 15 6.25 2.13 14.83
C ASP A 15 6.01 3.65 14.71
N LEU A 16 6.52 4.30 13.66
CA LEU A 16 6.33 5.74 13.40
C LEU A 16 5.02 6.04 12.67
N PHE A 17 4.39 5.03 12.07
CA PHE A 17 3.24 5.20 11.18
C PHE A 17 2.00 4.49 11.73
N SER A 18 0.85 5.16 11.61
CA SER A 18 -0.44 4.52 11.88
C SER A 18 -0.75 3.42 10.87
N VAL A 19 -1.70 2.53 11.20
CA VAL A 19 -2.19 1.50 10.27
C VAL A 19 -2.66 2.12 8.94
N ILE A 20 -3.29 3.29 9.00
CA ILE A 20 -3.71 4.05 7.82
C ILE A 20 -2.48 4.54 7.02
N GLY A 21 -1.47 5.09 7.69
CA GLY A 21 -0.21 5.52 7.06
C GLY A 21 0.53 4.39 6.35
N VAL A 22 0.66 3.24 7.02
CA VAL A 22 1.26 2.03 6.43
C VAL A 22 0.44 1.55 5.22
N SER A 23 -0.90 1.60 5.30
CA SER A 23 -1.80 1.24 4.20
C SER A 23 -1.70 2.19 3.00
N MET A 24 -1.61 3.51 3.22
CA MET A 24 -1.39 4.50 2.15
C MET A 24 -0.08 4.23 1.40
N ALA A 25 1.02 4.01 2.12
CA ALA A 25 2.29 3.65 1.50
C ALA A 25 2.17 2.32 0.73
N GLY A 26 1.53 1.31 1.33
CA GLY A 26 1.23 0.05 0.65
C GLY A 26 0.47 0.24 -0.67
N GLY A 27 -0.56 1.09 -0.69
CA GLY A 27 -1.35 1.41 -1.89
C GLY A 27 -0.54 2.10 -2.98
N VAL A 28 0.29 3.09 -2.63
CA VAL A 28 1.17 3.76 -3.60
C VAL A 28 2.20 2.79 -4.19
N PHE A 29 2.87 2.01 -3.36
CA PHE A 29 3.90 1.06 -3.82
C PHE A 29 3.30 -0.18 -4.52
N HIS A 30 2.03 -0.51 -4.27
CA HIS A 30 1.28 -1.49 -5.06
C HIS A 30 1.18 -1.03 -6.52
N ASN A 31 0.67 0.19 -6.69
CA ASN A 31 0.48 0.82 -8.00
C ASN A 31 1.80 1.04 -8.72
N LEU A 32 2.83 1.51 -8.02
CA LEU A 32 4.17 1.70 -8.58
C LEU A 32 4.80 0.37 -9.00
N GLY A 33 4.69 -0.68 -8.17
CA GLY A 33 5.21 -2.00 -8.51
C GLY A 33 4.56 -2.56 -9.78
N GLN A 34 3.24 -2.44 -9.91
CA GLN A 34 2.52 -2.84 -11.12
C GLN A 34 2.93 -2.01 -12.34
N LEU A 35 3.09 -0.70 -12.18
CA LEU A 35 3.50 0.20 -13.26
C LEU A 35 4.90 -0.17 -13.79
N VAL A 36 5.85 -0.45 -12.90
CA VAL A 36 7.20 -0.87 -13.28
C VAL A 36 7.18 -2.19 -14.05
N VAL A 37 6.43 -3.18 -13.56
CA VAL A 37 6.29 -4.47 -14.26
C VAL A 37 5.64 -4.28 -15.63
N ALA A 38 4.60 -3.44 -15.74
CA ALA A 38 3.95 -3.14 -17.01
C ALA A 38 4.87 -2.43 -18.01
N MET A 39 5.65 -1.45 -17.54
CA MET A 39 6.66 -0.75 -18.35
C MET A 39 7.70 -1.70 -18.92
N ILE A 40 8.18 -2.66 -18.10
CA ILE A 40 9.14 -3.69 -18.55
C ILE A 40 8.47 -4.64 -19.56
N ALA A 41 7.28 -5.14 -19.26
CA ALA A 41 6.59 -6.12 -20.10
C ALA A 41 6.23 -5.59 -21.49
N VAL A 42 5.92 -4.29 -21.61
CA VAL A 42 5.48 -3.67 -22.87
C VAL A 42 6.54 -2.72 -23.46
N SER A 43 7.72 -2.62 -22.83
CA SER A 43 8.82 -1.71 -23.22
C SER A 43 8.38 -0.25 -23.40
N GLY A 44 7.38 0.19 -22.64
CA GLY A 44 6.70 1.48 -22.81
C GLY A 44 6.97 2.46 -21.68
N LEU A 45 8.04 3.25 -21.76
CA LEU A 45 8.34 4.33 -20.79
C LEU A 45 7.23 5.39 -20.71
N GLN A 46 6.36 5.46 -21.71
CA GLN A 46 5.21 6.38 -21.76
C GLN A 46 4.23 6.19 -20.60
N LEU A 47 4.19 4.99 -20.00
CA LEU A 47 3.31 4.69 -18.87
C LEU A 47 3.65 5.51 -17.60
N ILE A 48 4.83 6.12 -17.51
CA ILE A 48 5.19 6.94 -16.33
C ILE A 48 4.27 8.15 -16.12
N HIS A 49 3.60 8.64 -17.18
CA HIS A 49 2.61 9.72 -17.08
C HIS A 49 1.39 9.36 -16.22
N TYR A 50 1.13 8.07 -15.99
CA TYR A 50 0.07 7.61 -15.09
C TYR A 50 0.46 7.72 -13.61
N MET A 51 1.74 7.91 -13.30
CA MET A 51 2.27 7.89 -11.93
C MET A 51 1.58 8.91 -10.99
N PRO A 52 1.30 10.18 -11.39
CA PRO A 52 0.59 11.11 -10.51
C PRO A 52 -0.81 10.61 -10.11
N VAL A 53 -1.55 10.07 -11.09
CA VAL A 53 -2.89 9.51 -10.86
C VAL A 53 -2.81 8.25 -9.99
N LEU A 54 -1.80 7.41 -10.22
CA LEU A 54 -1.54 6.19 -9.45
C LEU A 54 -1.16 6.48 -8.00
N ILE A 55 -0.43 7.56 -7.72
CA ILE A 55 -0.12 7.99 -6.35
C ILE A 55 -1.40 8.44 -5.65
N ILE A 56 -2.18 9.33 -6.26
CA ILE A 56 -3.42 9.85 -5.66
C ILE A 56 -4.42 8.72 -5.38
N SER A 57 -4.65 7.85 -6.37
CA SER A 57 -5.53 6.69 -6.21
C SER A 57 -4.99 5.68 -5.19
N GLY A 58 -3.67 5.46 -5.14
CA GLY A 58 -3.02 4.60 -4.16
C GLY A 58 -3.19 5.11 -2.72
N ILE A 59 -3.05 6.42 -2.52
CA ILE A 59 -3.33 7.07 -1.23
C ILE A 59 -4.80 6.92 -0.87
N ALA A 60 -5.72 7.29 -1.77
CA ALA A 60 -7.16 7.21 -1.52
C ALA A 60 -7.61 5.78 -1.16
N ALA A 61 -7.20 4.79 -1.95
CA ALA A 61 -7.47 3.38 -1.68
C ALA A 61 -6.82 2.93 -0.35
N GLY A 62 -5.58 3.35 -0.10
CA GLY A 62 -4.87 3.03 1.14
C GLY A 62 -5.54 3.62 2.38
N VAL A 63 -6.13 4.81 2.31
CA VAL A 63 -6.94 5.39 3.39
C VAL A 63 -8.16 4.50 3.67
N ILE A 64 -8.93 4.15 2.65
CA ILE A 64 -10.15 3.33 2.78
C ILE A 64 -9.82 1.97 3.40
N VAL A 65 -8.80 1.29 2.86
CA VAL A 65 -8.35 -0.02 3.37
C VAL A 65 -7.79 0.10 4.78
N GLY A 66 -7.06 1.19 5.07
CA GLY A 66 -6.48 1.45 6.38
C GLY A 66 -7.53 1.64 7.47
N ILE A 67 -8.60 2.40 7.17
CA ILE A 67 -9.76 2.56 8.06
C ILE A 67 -10.41 1.20 8.33
N GLY A 68 -10.63 0.40 7.28
CA GLY A 68 -11.14 -0.96 7.41
C GLY A 68 -10.25 -1.83 8.31
N GLY A 69 -8.93 -1.73 8.15
CA GLY A 69 -7.95 -2.43 8.99
C GLY A 69 -8.03 -2.04 10.46
N VAL A 70 -8.14 -0.73 10.77
CA VAL A 70 -8.29 -0.25 12.16
C VAL A 70 -9.57 -0.81 12.79
N ILE A 71 -10.69 -0.77 12.05
CA ILE A 71 -11.97 -1.32 12.53
C ILE A 71 -11.86 -2.82 12.78
N LEU A 72 -11.24 -3.56 11.85
CA LEU A 72 -11.09 -5.01 11.95
C LEU A 72 -10.22 -5.39 13.15
N ILE A 73 -9.06 -4.74 13.31
CA ILE A 73 -8.15 -4.98 14.43
C ILE A 73 -8.83 -4.71 15.77
N GLY A 74 -9.64 -3.66 15.86
CA GLY A 74 -10.43 -3.35 17.07
C GLY A 74 -11.55 -4.35 17.39
N ARG A 75 -11.91 -5.22 16.44
CA ARG A 75 -12.96 -6.24 16.60
C ARG A 75 -12.42 -7.65 16.81
N ILE A 76 -11.13 -7.89 16.55
CA ILE A 76 -10.52 -9.20 16.73
C ILE A 76 -10.10 -9.34 18.21
N PRO A 77 -10.55 -10.41 18.91
CA PRO A 77 -10.18 -10.61 20.30
C PRO A 77 -8.67 -10.80 20.44
N ALA A 78 -8.04 -10.04 21.34
CA ALA A 78 -6.59 -10.05 21.57
C ALA A 78 -6.03 -11.44 21.92
N LYS A 79 -6.89 -12.33 22.46
CA LYS A 79 -6.58 -13.74 22.76
C LYS A 79 -6.19 -14.57 21.53
N LEU A 80 -6.45 -14.09 20.31
CA LEU A 80 -6.07 -14.76 19.07
C LEU A 80 -4.61 -14.50 18.66
N PHE A 81 -3.97 -13.48 19.25
CA PHE A 81 -2.60 -13.06 18.92
C PHE A 81 -1.60 -13.30 20.08
N MET A 82 -2.05 -13.90 21.19
CA MET A 82 -1.23 -14.42 22.28
C MET A 82 -1.03 -15.92 22.09
#